data_AF-A0AAT9QHK7-F1
#
_entry.id   AF-A0AAT9QHK7-F1
#
_cell.length_a   1.000
_cell.length_b   1.000
_cell.length_c   1.000
_cell.angle_alpha   90.00
_cell.angle_beta   90.00
_cell.angle_gamma   90.00
#
_symmetry.space_group_name_H-M   'P 1'
#
loop_
_entity.id
_entity.type
_entity.pdbx_description
1 polymer ?
#
loop_
_entity_poly.entity_id
_entity_poly.type
_entity_poly.pdbx_seq_one_letter_code
_entity_poly.pdbx_strand_id
1 'polypeptide(L)'
;MASAPSLSSRLVFAKVSGSFASDENSYFQDCFEELAVPEAERDNPELTVATRDFDGLMRRALNTRTYPDIVAVLLAAEWLYRDWAARAGGPDSWPAAPKHAEWIRLHNNPEYNGWVAWLREEFNAVEPADAVIRTRVAATFTEAVRLERAFFDSAIAAG
;
A
#
# COMPACT_ATOMS: atom_id res chain seq x y z
N MET A 1 -3.65 8.40 10.49
CA MET A 1 -4.60 8.90 11.53
C MET A 1 -4.14 10.17 12.23
N ALA A 2 -2.98 10.21 12.92
CA ALA A 2 -2.57 11.36 13.75
C ALA A 2 -2.48 12.70 12.99
N SER A 3 -2.00 12.66 11.74
CA SER A 3 -1.86 13.86 10.90
C SER A 3 -3.14 14.24 10.13
N ALA A 4 -4.22 13.45 10.23
CA ALA A 4 -5.42 13.69 9.43
C ALA A 4 -6.21 14.91 9.97
N PRO A 5 -6.62 15.85 9.09
CA PRO A 5 -7.11 17.16 9.50
C PRO A 5 -8.52 17.10 10.10
N SER A 6 -9.32 16.10 9.72
CA SER A 6 -10.72 15.96 10.14
C SER A 6 -10.97 14.68 10.94
N LEU A 7 -12.02 14.68 11.77
CA LEU A 7 -12.48 13.48 12.45
C LEU A 7 -12.94 12.42 11.44
N SER A 8 -13.63 12.83 10.38
CA SER A 8 -14.09 11.94 9.32
C SER A 8 -12.93 11.17 8.68
N SER A 9 -11.85 11.85 8.28
CA SER A 9 -10.66 11.21 7.73
C SER A 9 -10.01 10.28 8.76
N ARG A 10 -9.92 10.68 10.04
CA ARG A 10 -9.40 9.82 11.12
C ARG A 10 -10.19 8.52 11.28
N LEU A 11 -11.51 8.59 11.22
CA LEU A 11 -12.38 7.41 11.33
C LEU A 11 -12.20 6.44 10.16
N VAL A 12 -12.01 6.96 8.94
CA VAL A 12 -11.72 6.11 7.77
C VAL A 12 -10.39 5.37 7.97
N PHE A 13 -9.31 6.07 8.34
CA PHE A 13 -8.04 5.39 8.62
C PHE A 13 -8.14 4.37 9.75
N ALA A 14 -8.87 4.69 10.83
CA ALA A 14 -9.03 3.77 11.95
C ALA A 14 -9.75 2.47 11.53
N LYS A 15 -10.76 2.58 10.66
CA LYS A 15 -11.45 1.42 10.09
C LYS A 15 -10.50 0.56 9.28
N VAL A 16 -9.76 1.16 8.33
CA VAL A 16 -8.86 0.43 7.43
C VAL A 16 -7.69 -0.20 8.18
N SER A 17 -7.18 0.44 9.24
CA SER A 17 -6.18 -0.17 10.13
C SER A 17 -6.71 -1.46 10.78
N GLY A 18 -8.01 -1.57 11.04
CA GLY A 18 -8.64 -2.81 11.48
C GLY A 18 -8.61 -3.90 10.41
N SER A 19 -8.86 -3.54 9.15
CA SER A 19 -8.83 -4.46 8.01
C SER A 19 -7.43 -5.06 7.81
N PHE A 20 -6.36 -4.23 7.84
CA PHE A 20 -4.97 -4.70 7.80
C PHE A 20 -4.61 -5.68 8.92
N ALA A 21 -5.15 -5.46 10.11
CA ALA A 21 -4.91 -6.32 11.27
C ALA A 21 -5.72 -7.63 11.25
N SER A 22 -6.56 -7.85 10.23
CA SER A 22 -7.43 -9.01 10.10
C SER A 22 -7.07 -9.85 8.87
N ASP A 23 -7.86 -9.76 7.79
CA ASP A 23 -7.79 -10.63 6.61
C ASP A 23 -6.41 -10.65 5.95
N GLU A 24 -5.76 -9.48 5.82
CA GLU A 24 -4.44 -9.40 5.18
C GLU A 24 -3.34 -10.01 6.06
N ASN A 25 -3.40 -9.81 7.37
CA ASN A 25 -2.49 -10.48 8.29
C ASN A 25 -2.67 -12.00 8.24
N SER A 26 -3.91 -12.49 8.24
CA SER A 26 -4.21 -13.92 8.08
C SER A 26 -3.61 -14.48 6.80
N TYR A 27 -3.77 -13.79 5.67
CA TYR A 27 -3.15 -14.18 4.40
C TYR A 27 -1.63 -14.35 4.51
N PHE A 28 -0.92 -13.40 5.13
CA PHE A 28 0.53 -13.51 5.31
C PHE A 28 0.92 -14.67 6.22
N GLN A 29 0.20 -14.90 7.32
CA GLN A 29 0.46 -16.05 8.20
C GLN A 29 0.29 -17.38 7.45
N ASP A 30 -0.81 -17.53 6.72
CA ASP A 30 -1.10 -18.72 5.92
C ASP A 30 -0.01 -18.95 4.84
N CYS A 31 0.43 -17.88 4.18
CA CYS A 31 1.51 -17.95 3.19
C CYS A 31 2.85 -18.36 3.81
N PHE A 32 3.19 -17.83 4.99
CA PHE A 32 4.41 -18.20 5.69
C PHE A 32 4.40 -19.67 6.13
N GLU A 33 3.25 -20.19 6.56
CA GLU A 33 3.07 -21.61 6.86
C GLU A 33 3.19 -22.49 5.61
N GLU A 34 2.49 -22.14 4.52
CA GLU A 34 2.52 -22.89 3.26
C GLU A 34 3.93 -22.94 2.65
N LEU A 35 4.68 -21.84 2.73
CA LEU A 35 6.05 -21.72 2.22
C LEU A 35 7.13 -22.16 3.21
N ALA A 36 6.74 -22.62 4.40
CA ALA A 36 7.64 -23.01 5.49
C ALA A 36 8.69 -21.94 5.84
N VAL A 37 8.29 -20.65 5.81
CA VAL A 37 9.18 -19.54 6.15
C VAL A 37 9.57 -19.62 7.64
N PRO A 38 10.88 -19.65 7.98
CA PRO A 38 11.32 -19.71 9.38
C PRO A 38 10.84 -18.50 10.19
N GLU A 39 10.48 -18.70 11.46
CA GLU A 39 10.03 -17.63 12.35
C GLU A 39 11.03 -16.46 12.44
N ALA A 40 12.33 -16.78 12.50
CA ALA A 40 13.39 -15.76 12.52
C ALA A 40 13.37 -14.85 11.27
N GLU A 41 12.98 -15.38 10.12
CA GLU A 41 12.85 -14.62 8.87
C GLU A 41 11.52 -13.85 8.79
N ARG A 42 10.52 -14.22 9.61
CA ARG A 42 9.26 -13.46 9.74
C ARG A 42 9.45 -12.23 10.62
N ASP A 43 10.16 -12.39 11.75
CA ASP A 43 10.36 -11.33 12.74
C ASP A 43 11.48 -10.36 12.36
N ASN A 44 12.53 -10.87 11.70
CA ASN A 44 13.68 -10.07 11.28
C ASN A 44 14.14 -10.43 9.85
N PRO A 45 13.29 -10.16 8.84
CA PRO A 45 13.64 -10.43 7.46
C PRO A 45 14.83 -9.57 7.00
N GLU A 46 15.69 -10.14 6.15
CA GLU A 46 16.63 -9.34 5.38
C GLU A 46 15.88 -8.53 4.32
N LEU A 47 15.77 -7.22 4.55
CA LEU A 47 15.10 -6.35 3.60
C LEU A 47 15.93 -6.17 2.33
N THR A 48 15.27 -6.14 1.17
CA THR A 48 15.92 -5.71 -0.08
C THR A 48 16.21 -4.21 -0.02
N VAL A 49 17.05 -3.72 -0.95
CA VAL A 49 17.30 -2.28 -1.10
C VAL A 49 15.98 -1.53 -1.37
N ALA A 50 15.14 -2.06 -2.26
CA ALA A 50 13.86 -1.44 -2.58
C ALA A 50 12.92 -1.33 -1.37
N THR A 51 12.82 -2.39 -0.55
CA THR A 51 12.00 -2.38 0.67
C THR A 51 12.52 -1.36 1.68
N ARG A 52 13.84 -1.28 1.89
CA ARG A 52 14.44 -0.26 2.77
C ARG A 52 14.19 1.17 2.27
N ASP A 53 14.30 1.39 0.97
CA ASP A 53 14.10 2.72 0.40
C ASP A 53 12.64 3.18 0.51
N PHE A 54 11.68 2.25 0.31
CA PHE A 54 10.26 2.53 0.48
C PHE A 54 9.87 2.79 1.95
N ASP A 55 10.38 1.99 2.90
CA ASP A 55 10.24 2.28 4.35
C ASP A 55 10.84 3.66 4.68
N GLY A 56 12.01 3.99 4.13
CA GLY A 56 12.63 5.30 4.26
C GLY A 56 11.75 6.43 3.74
N LEU A 57 11.07 6.25 2.60
CA LEU A 57 10.11 7.23 2.08
C LEU A 57 8.93 7.42 3.03
N MET A 58 8.31 6.33 3.50
CA MET A 58 7.20 6.39 4.45
C MET A 58 7.59 7.14 5.73
N ARG A 59 8.77 6.85 6.31
CA ARG A 59 9.28 7.55 7.49
C ARG A 59 9.52 9.04 7.24
N ARG A 60 10.08 9.40 6.07
CA ARG A 60 10.27 10.81 5.69
C ARG A 60 8.92 11.53 5.58
N ALA A 61 7.94 10.94 4.92
CA ALA A 61 6.59 11.51 4.79
C ALA A 61 5.88 11.66 6.15
N LEU A 62 6.13 10.76 7.10
CA LEU A 62 5.64 10.92 8.48
C LEU A 62 6.34 12.09 9.20
N ASN A 63 7.64 12.25 9.00
CA ASN A 63 8.44 13.29 9.65
C ASN A 63 8.14 14.71 9.14
N THR A 64 7.67 14.86 7.90
CA THR A 64 7.21 16.18 7.40
C THR A 64 5.97 16.67 8.15
N ARG A 65 5.22 15.78 8.80
CA ARG A 65 3.92 16.05 9.46
C ARG A 65 2.90 16.72 8.54
N THR A 66 3.06 16.54 7.24
CA THR A 66 2.19 17.10 6.21
C THR A 66 1.28 16.01 5.69
N TYR A 67 0.00 16.15 5.99
CA TYR A 67 -1.00 15.16 5.60
C TYR A 67 -1.03 14.84 4.10
N PRO A 68 -0.89 15.80 3.17
CA PRO A 68 -0.89 15.50 1.74
C PRO A 68 0.27 14.60 1.29
N ASP A 69 1.47 14.71 1.90
CA ASP A 69 2.59 13.81 1.59
C ASP A 69 2.31 12.38 2.06
N ILE A 70 1.63 12.22 3.20
CA ILE A 70 1.22 10.90 3.70
C ILE A 70 0.19 10.27 2.75
N VAL A 71 -0.83 11.04 2.34
CA VAL A 71 -1.86 10.56 1.40
C VAL A 71 -1.23 10.25 0.03
N ALA A 72 -0.23 11.01 -0.42
CA ALA A 72 0.48 10.72 -1.67
C ALA A 72 1.14 9.34 -1.66
N VAL A 73 1.86 8.99 -0.59
CA VAL A 73 2.53 7.69 -0.48
C VAL A 73 1.51 6.56 -0.40
N LEU A 74 0.48 6.70 0.45
CA LEU A 74 -0.58 5.70 0.58
C LEU A 74 -1.32 5.49 -0.74
N LEU A 75 -1.71 6.57 -1.42
CA LEU A 75 -2.41 6.48 -2.69
C LEU A 75 -1.59 5.76 -3.76
N ALA A 76 -0.28 6.01 -3.83
CA ALA A 76 0.60 5.34 -4.79
C ALA A 76 0.65 3.83 -4.54
N ALA A 77 0.86 3.41 -3.28
CA ALA A 77 0.89 1.99 -2.91
C ALA A 77 -0.44 1.31 -3.22
N GLU A 78 -1.53 1.85 -2.69
CA GLU A 78 -2.84 1.17 -2.69
C GLU A 78 -3.47 1.14 -4.09
N TRP A 79 -3.36 2.25 -4.82
CA TRP A 79 -3.95 2.33 -6.15
C TRP A 79 -3.20 1.43 -7.14
N LEU A 80 -1.87 1.33 -7.05
CA LEU A 80 -1.12 0.42 -7.90
C LEU A 80 -1.57 -1.03 -7.68
N TYR A 81 -1.74 -1.43 -6.42
CA TYR A 81 -2.20 -2.78 -6.09
C TYR A 81 -3.59 -3.09 -6.65
N ARG A 82 -4.53 -2.15 -6.44
CA ARG A 82 -5.87 -2.24 -7.02
C ARG A 82 -5.84 -2.34 -8.54
N ASP A 83 -4.97 -1.58 -9.19
CA ASP A 83 -4.94 -1.48 -10.65
C ASP A 83 -4.47 -2.79 -11.31
N TRP A 84 -3.42 -3.42 -10.80
CA TRP A 84 -2.99 -4.71 -11.35
C TRP A 84 -3.97 -5.83 -11.01
N ALA A 85 -4.54 -5.86 -9.80
CA ALA A 85 -5.50 -6.89 -9.40
C ALA A 85 -6.79 -6.82 -10.23
N ALA A 86 -7.24 -5.61 -10.59
CA ALA A 86 -8.38 -5.42 -11.48
C ALA A 86 -8.14 -5.95 -12.92
N ARG A 87 -6.87 -5.98 -13.38
CA ARG A 87 -6.51 -6.50 -14.70
C ARG A 87 -6.48 -8.03 -14.76
N ALA A 88 -6.52 -8.72 -13.62
CA ALA A 88 -6.57 -10.17 -13.55
C ALA A 88 -7.93 -10.76 -14.01
N GLY A 89 -8.94 -9.92 -14.25
CA GLY A 89 -10.26 -10.35 -14.69
C GLY A 89 -11.08 -11.00 -13.57
N GLY A 90 -12.03 -11.86 -13.96
CA GLY A 90 -12.89 -12.60 -13.02
C GLY A 90 -12.19 -13.83 -12.42
N PRO A 91 -12.78 -14.43 -11.37
CA PRO A 91 -12.20 -15.60 -10.68
C PRO A 91 -11.82 -16.77 -11.60
N ASP A 92 -12.55 -16.96 -12.71
CA ASP A 92 -12.26 -18.01 -13.70
C ASP A 92 -10.92 -17.80 -14.45
N SER A 93 -10.35 -16.59 -14.39
CA SER A 93 -9.07 -16.23 -15.03
C SER A 93 -7.91 -16.14 -14.03
N TRP A 94 -8.17 -16.36 -12.73
CA TRP A 94 -7.15 -16.24 -11.69
C TRP A 94 -6.23 -17.47 -11.64
N PRO A 95 -5.02 -17.34 -11.08
CA PRO A 95 -4.10 -18.46 -10.91
C PRO A 95 -4.72 -19.59 -10.07
N ALA A 96 -4.40 -20.85 -10.40
CA ALA A 96 -4.92 -22.02 -9.69
C ALA A 96 -4.40 -22.16 -8.26
N ALA A 97 -3.22 -21.60 -7.95
CA ALA A 97 -2.66 -21.62 -6.61
C ALA A 97 -3.48 -20.69 -5.69
N PRO A 98 -4.08 -21.20 -4.60
CA PRO A 98 -5.00 -20.43 -3.76
C PRO A 98 -4.42 -19.11 -3.23
N LYS A 99 -3.16 -19.09 -2.77
CA LYS A 99 -2.49 -17.86 -2.31
C LYS A 99 -2.43 -16.76 -3.37
N HIS A 100 -2.20 -17.11 -4.64
CA HIS A 100 -2.12 -16.11 -5.70
C HIS A 100 -3.50 -15.57 -6.08
N ALA A 101 -4.53 -16.43 -6.10
CA ALA A 101 -5.92 -16.01 -6.27
C ALA A 101 -6.39 -15.12 -5.11
N GLU A 102 -6.02 -15.47 -3.88
CA GLU A 102 -6.37 -14.73 -2.68
C GLU A 102 -5.73 -13.34 -2.67
N TRP A 103 -4.47 -13.23 -3.11
CA TRP A 103 -3.80 -11.94 -3.26
C TRP A 103 -4.56 -11.00 -4.22
N ILE A 104 -5.08 -11.52 -5.32
CA ILE A 104 -5.93 -10.74 -6.25
C ILE A 104 -7.23 -10.33 -5.56
N ARG A 105 -7.89 -11.25 -4.84
CA ARG A 105 -9.16 -10.99 -4.13
C ARG A 105 -9.01 -9.88 -3.09
N LEU A 106 -7.94 -9.92 -2.28
CA LEU A 106 -7.66 -8.91 -1.26
C LEU A 106 -7.51 -7.51 -1.85
N HIS A 107 -6.90 -7.41 -3.03
CA HIS A 107 -6.65 -6.12 -3.69
C HIS A 107 -7.73 -5.73 -4.72
N ASN A 108 -8.77 -6.55 -4.88
CA ASN A 108 -9.88 -6.26 -5.78
C ASN A 108 -11.23 -6.76 -5.23
N ASN A 109 -11.57 -6.34 -4.02
CA ASN A 109 -12.88 -6.51 -3.41
C ASN A 109 -13.59 -5.15 -3.21
N PRO A 110 -14.89 -5.11 -2.89
CA PRO A 110 -15.63 -3.86 -2.73
C PRO A 110 -15.06 -2.92 -1.64
N GLU A 111 -14.54 -3.46 -0.55
CA GLU A 111 -13.97 -2.65 0.53
C GLU A 111 -12.66 -1.98 0.09
N TYR A 112 -11.74 -2.76 -0.49
CA TYR A 112 -10.47 -2.24 -1.00
C TYR A 112 -10.68 -1.24 -2.14
N ASN A 113 -11.62 -1.51 -3.05
CA ASN A 113 -11.99 -0.56 -4.10
C ASN A 113 -12.57 0.74 -3.53
N GLY A 114 -13.39 0.67 -2.48
CA GLY A 114 -13.89 1.84 -1.76
C GLY A 114 -12.78 2.63 -1.07
N TRP A 115 -11.81 1.94 -0.48
CA TRP A 115 -10.63 2.55 0.14
C TRP A 115 -9.79 3.34 -0.87
N VAL A 116 -9.45 2.73 -2.01
CA VAL A 116 -8.68 3.40 -3.06
C VAL A 116 -9.46 4.57 -3.66
N ALA A 117 -10.77 4.43 -3.86
CA ALA A 117 -11.61 5.53 -4.33
C ALA A 117 -11.59 6.71 -3.34
N TRP A 118 -11.75 6.41 -2.04
CA TRP A 118 -11.67 7.43 -0.99
C TRP A 118 -10.28 8.10 -0.93
N LEU A 119 -9.18 7.34 -1.02
CA LEU A 119 -7.83 7.93 -1.04
C LEU A 119 -7.64 8.91 -2.20
N ARG A 120 -8.20 8.62 -3.38
CA ARG A 120 -8.14 9.51 -4.53
C ARG A 120 -8.91 10.80 -4.29
N GLU A 121 -10.12 10.69 -3.73
CA GLU A 121 -10.93 11.85 -3.36
C GLU A 121 -10.25 12.69 -2.28
N GLU A 122 -9.73 12.04 -1.24
CA GLU A 122 -9.02 12.70 -0.14
C GLU A 122 -7.76 13.41 -0.65
N PHE A 123 -6.98 12.77 -1.53
CA PHE A 123 -5.79 13.37 -2.12
C PHE A 123 -6.12 14.67 -2.89
N ASN A 124 -7.21 14.66 -3.66
CA ASN A 124 -7.69 15.85 -4.35
C ASN A 124 -8.20 16.91 -3.36
N ALA A 125 -8.93 16.49 -2.32
CA ALA A 125 -9.51 17.41 -1.33
C ALA A 125 -8.45 18.12 -0.49
N VAL A 126 -7.29 17.49 -0.28
CA VAL A 126 -6.17 18.07 0.50
C VAL A 126 -5.07 18.64 -0.37
N GLU A 127 -5.36 18.94 -1.63
CA GLU A 127 -4.40 19.58 -2.53
C GLU A 127 -3.84 20.87 -1.89
N PRO A 128 -2.50 21.00 -1.77
CA PRO A 128 -1.91 22.20 -1.18
C PRO A 128 -2.14 23.45 -2.05
N ALA A 129 -2.59 24.53 -1.41
CA ALA A 129 -2.69 25.85 -2.05
C ALA A 129 -1.31 26.42 -2.41
N ASP A 130 -0.31 26.19 -1.55
CA ASP A 130 1.07 26.60 -1.77
C ASP A 130 1.72 25.76 -2.89
N ALA A 131 2.25 26.43 -3.91
CA ALA A 131 2.84 25.79 -5.08
C ALA A 131 4.12 25.00 -4.77
N VAL A 132 4.93 25.43 -3.81
CA VAL A 132 6.13 24.73 -3.36
C VAL A 132 5.73 23.43 -2.67
N ILE A 133 4.73 23.49 -1.78
CA ILE A 133 4.20 22.29 -1.11
C ILE A 133 3.60 21.33 -2.13
N ARG A 134 2.78 21.82 -3.07
CA ARG A 134 2.18 20.99 -4.13
C ARG A 134 3.24 20.30 -4.98
N THR A 135 4.31 21.01 -5.35
CA THR A 135 5.44 20.44 -6.10
C THR A 135 6.13 19.33 -5.32
N ARG A 136 6.36 19.53 -4.01
CA ARG A 136 6.93 18.50 -3.13
C ARG A 136 6.02 17.27 -3.06
N VAL A 137 4.71 17.45 -2.86
CA VAL A 137 3.76 16.33 -2.77
C VAL A 137 3.73 15.52 -4.07
N ALA A 138 3.77 16.19 -5.22
CA ALA A 138 3.88 15.51 -6.52
C ALA A 138 5.19 14.73 -6.66
N ALA A 139 6.31 15.28 -6.17
CA ALA A 139 7.59 14.58 -6.15
C ALA A 139 7.56 13.35 -5.22
N THR A 140 6.92 13.47 -4.04
CA THR A 140 6.68 12.37 -3.11
C THR A 140 5.87 11.24 -3.76
N PHE A 141 4.77 11.56 -4.45
CA PHE A 141 3.97 10.59 -5.19
C PHE A 141 4.79 9.88 -6.28
N THR A 142 5.54 10.66 -7.07
CA THR A 142 6.38 10.14 -8.16
C THR A 142 7.45 9.19 -7.64
N GLU A 143 8.07 9.55 -6.52
CA GLU A 143 9.07 8.70 -5.86
C GLU A 143 8.46 7.41 -5.30
N ALA A 144 7.26 7.48 -4.71
CA ALA A 144 6.53 6.30 -4.26
C ALA A 144 6.29 5.32 -5.41
N VAL A 145 5.79 5.80 -6.56
CA VAL A 145 5.58 4.97 -7.76
C VAL A 145 6.88 4.35 -8.27
N ARG A 146 7.98 5.12 -8.27
CA ARG A 146 9.31 4.61 -8.69
C ARG A 146 9.79 3.48 -7.78
N LEU A 147 9.62 3.64 -6.47
CA LEU A 147 10.06 2.67 -5.47
C LEU A 147 9.16 1.43 -5.45
N GLU A 148 7.85 1.57 -5.63
CA GLU A 148 6.93 0.43 -5.83
C GLU A 148 7.37 -0.41 -7.03
N ARG A 149 7.66 0.23 -8.17
CA ARG A 149 8.21 -0.49 -9.33
C ARG A 149 9.50 -1.24 -8.98
N ALA A 150 10.44 -0.59 -8.29
CA ALA A 150 11.69 -1.23 -7.87
C ALA A 150 11.45 -2.40 -6.91
N PHE A 151 10.41 -2.34 -6.07
CA PHE A 151 9.99 -3.42 -5.20
C PHE A 151 9.54 -4.65 -6.02
N PHE A 152 8.64 -4.47 -7.00
CA PHE A 152 8.25 -5.55 -7.91
C PHE A 152 9.42 -6.11 -8.72
N ASP A 153 10.28 -5.25 -9.27
CA ASP A 153 11.46 -5.67 -10.02
C ASP A 153 12.40 -6.52 -9.13
N SER A 154 12.55 -6.17 -7.85
CA SER A 154 13.36 -6.94 -6.90
C SER A 154 12.79 -8.32 -6.58
N ALA A 155 11.46 -8.45 -6.51
CA ALA A 155 10.80 -9.72 -6.25
C ALA A 155 10.94 -10.71 -7.42
N ILE A 156 10.96 -10.21 -8.66
CA ILE A 156 11.19 -11.02 -9.86
C ILE A 156 12.66 -11.48 -9.94
N ALA A 157 13.61 -10.59 -9.62
CA ALA A 157 15.04 -10.92 -9.71
C ALA A 157 15.52 -11.89 -8.62
N ALA A 158 14.76 -12.07 -7.54
CA ALA A 158 15.06 -12.98 -6.45
C ALA A 158 14.49 -14.41 -6.66
N GLY A 159 13.62 -14.61 -7.64
CA GLY A 159 13.06 -15.92 -8.03
C GLY A 159 13.80 -16.58 -9.18
#